data_AF-A0A4R0P567-F1
#
_entry.id   AF-A0A4R0P567-F1
#
_cell.length_a   1.000
_cell.length_b   1.000
_cell.length_c   1.000
_cell.angle_alpha   90.00
_cell.angle_beta   90.00
_cell.angle_gamma   90.00
#
_symmetry.space_group_name_H-M   'P 1'
#
loop_
_entity.id
_entity.type
_entity.pdbx_description
1 polymer ?
#
loop_
_entity_poly.entity_id
_entity_poly.type
_entity_poly.pdbx_seq_one_letter_code
_entity_poly.pdbx_strand_id
1 'polypeptide(L)'
;MKKHLLLSLGLMFSILTVVAQQKVKDGTVTGSNLPNKDAILELESSNKGLLHVRVTLKATTNAFPLTAHVAGMISINLTSDRMQL
;
A
#
# COMPACT_ATOMS: atom_id res chain seq x y z
N MET A 1 -23.55 -40.42 3.17
CA MET A 1 -24.14 -39.07 3.04
C MET A 1 -23.26 -37.95 3.62
N LYS A 2 -22.68 -38.09 4.83
CA LYS A 2 -21.87 -37.02 5.46
C LYS A 2 -20.54 -36.68 4.76
N LYS A 3 -19.93 -37.64 4.06
CA LYS A 3 -18.61 -37.47 3.38
C LYS A 3 -18.68 -36.53 2.17
N HIS A 4 -19.76 -36.64 1.38
CA HIS A 4 -19.99 -35.76 0.24
C HIS A 4 -20.33 -34.33 0.67
N LEU A 5 -20.98 -34.16 1.82
CA LEU A 5 -21.27 -32.86 2.42
C LEU A 5 -19.98 -32.13 2.85
N LEU A 6 -19.01 -32.86 3.41
CA LEU A 6 -17.70 -32.30 3.76
C LEU A 6 -16.89 -31.94 2.51
N LEU A 7 -16.96 -32.79 1.47
CA LEU A 7 -16.29 -32.53 0.19
C LEU A 7 -16.88 -31.31 -0.52
N SER A 8 -18.21 -31.16 -0.53
CA SER A 8 -18.88 -30.00 -1.13
C SER A 8 -18.58 -28.70 -0.38
N LEU A 9 -18.47 -28.76 0.96
CA LEU A 9 -18.11 -27.61 1.77
C LEU A 9 -16.66 -27.16 1.54
N GLY A 10 -15.72 -28.10 1.42
CA GLY A 10 -14.33 -27.81 1.07
C GLY A 10 -14.18 -27.22 -0.33
N LEU A 11 -14.95 -27.73 -1.31
CA LEU A 11 -14.96 -27.20 -2.66
C LEU A 11 -15.53 -25.76 -2.71
N MET A 12 -16.55 -25.44 -1.92
CA MET A 12 -17.11 -24.08 -1.83
C MET A 12 -16.10 -23.05 -1.30
N PHE A 13 -15.22 -23.44 -0.37
CA PHE A 13 -14.18 -22.55 0.14
C PHE A 13 -13.02 -22.32 -0.84
N SER A 14 -12.81 -23.20 -1.83
CA SER A 14 -11.70 -23.10 -2.79
C SER A 14 -11.84 -22.00 -3.85
N ILE A 15 -13.02 -21.37 -3.95
CA ILE A 15 -13.32 -20.32 -4.94
C ILE A 15 -13.08 -18.90 -4.38
N LEU A 16 -12.72 -18.78 -3.09
CA LEU A 16 -12.42 -17.49 -2.48
C LEU A 16 -11.00 -17.05 -2.87
N THR A 17 -10.87 -16.38 -4.01
CA THR A 17 -9.66 -15.61 -4.32
C THR A 17 -9.59 -14.43 -3.36
N VAL A 18 -8.76 -14.54 -2.32
CA VAL A 18 -8.47 -13.41 -1.42
C VAL A 18 -7.71 -12.35 -2.22
N VAL A 19 -8.42 -11.31 -2.64
CA VAL A 19 -7.79 -10.07 -3.11
C VAL A 19 -7.30 -9.30 -1.88
N ALA A 20 -6.01 -9.39 -1.60
CA ALA A 20 -5.37 -8.70 -0.47
C ALA A 20 -5.12 -7.19 -0.73
N GLN A 21 -6.03 -6.53 -1.46
CA GLN A 21 -5.92 -5.10 -1.79
C GLN A 21 -6.29 -4.28 -0.56
N GLN A 22 -5.42 -3.34 -0.18
CA GLN A 22 -5.65 -2.49 0.98
C GLN A 22 -6.05 -1.09 0.53
N LYS A 23 -7.26 -0.65 0.92
CA LYS A 23 -7.70 0.74 0.77
C LYS A 23 -7.92 1.37 2.14
N VAL A 24 -7.19 2.44 2.43
CA VAL A 24 -7.31 3.20 3.68
C VAL A 24 -8.05 4.50 3.39
N LYS A 25 -9.16 4.72 4.12
CA LYS A 25 -10.03 5.88 3.99
C LYS A 25 -10.06 6.66 5.29
N ASP A 26 -10.17 7.99 5.22
CA ASP A 26 -10.44 8.85 6.38
C ASP A 26 -11.88 9.38 6.44
N GLY A 27 -12.74 8.93 5.51
CA GLY A 27 -14.16 9.27 5.46
C GLY A 27 -14.49 10.62 4.79
N THR A 28 -13.49 11.33 4.28
CA THR A 28 -13.70 12.66 3.67
C THR A 28 -14.15 12.60 2.21
N VAL A 29 -13.99 11.46 1.54
CA VAL A 29 -14.47 11.21 0.18
C VAL A 29 -15.74 10.36 0.21
N THR A 30 -16.81 10.86 -0.40
CA THR A 30 -18.10 10.19 -0.51
C THR A 30 -18.16 9.30 -1.77
N GLY A 31 -18.83 8.16 -1.66
CA GLY A 31 -18.94 7.16 -2.75
C GLY A 31 -18.33 5.81 -2.40
N SER A 32 -18.87 4.76 -3.02
CA SER A 32 -18.38 3.38 -2.90
C SER A 32 -17.70 3.00 -4.20
N ASN A 33 -16.38 3.00 -4.19
CA ASN A 33 -15.56 2.56 -5.32
C ASN A 33 -14.70 1.40 -4.82
N LEU A 34 -14.72 0.29 -5.55
CA LEU A 34 -13.78 -0.81 -5.34
C LEU A 34 -12.34 -0.26 -5.40
N PRO A 35 -11.40 -0.79 -4.58
CA PRO A 35 -9.99 -0.45 -4.71
C PRO A 35 -9.51 -0.66 -6.15
N ASN A 36 -8.56 0.16 -6.60
CA ASN A 36 -7.94 -0.01 -7.90
C ASN A 36 -7.30 -1.41 -7.99
N LYS A 37 -7.65 -2.16 -9.03
CA LYS A 37 -7.21 -3.56 -9.19
C LYS A 37 -5.69 -3.73 -9.26
N ASP A 38 -4.96 -2.68 -9.64
CA ASP A 38 -3.51 -2.67 -9.82
C ASP A 38 -2.78 -2.08 -8.60
N ALA A 39 -3.50 -1.66 -7.56
CA ALA A 39 -2.92 -1.09 -6.35
C ALA A 39 -2.79 -2.12 -5.23
N ILE A 40 -1.59 -2.25 -4.66
CA ILE A 40 -1.39 -2.96 -3.38
C ILE A 40 -1.95 -2.13 -2.22
N LEU A 41 -1.75 -0.80 -2.28
CA LEU A 41 -2.24 0.16 -1.29
C LEU A 41 -2.85 1.37 -2.01
N GLU A 42 -4.10 1.69 -1.67
CA GLU A 42 -4.79 2.90 -2.09
C GLU A 42 -5.13 3.75 -0.86
N LEU A 43 -4.82 5.05 -0.92
CA LEU A 43 -5.14 6.03 0.11
C LEU A 43 -6.16 7.01 -0.46
N GLU A 44 -7.30 7.15 0.21
CA GLU A 44 -8.38 8.04 -0.22
C GLU A 44 -8.69 9.04 0.90
N SER A 45 -8.36 10.30 0.64
CA SER A 45 -8.64 11.45 1.50
C SER A 45 -8.70 12.72 0.65
N SER A 46 -9.55 13.68 1.03
CA SER A 46 -9.54 15.04 0.47
C SER A 46 -8.73 16.03 1.32
N ASN A 47 -8.28 15.60 2.50
CA ASN A 47 -7.73 16.50 3.53
C ASN A 47 -6.35 16.07 4.03
N LYS A 48 -5.90 14.85 3.70
CA LYS A 48 -4.67 14.23 4.20
C LYS A 48 -3.86 13.66 3.04
N GLY A 49 -2.54 13.80 3.13
CA GLY A 49 -1.60 13.13 2.24
C GLY A 49 -0.95 11.91 2.89
N LEU A 50 -0.11 11.20 2.13
CA LEU A 50 0.78 10.17 2.64
C LEU A 50 2.06 10.78 3.19
N LEU A 51 2.28 10.65 4.50
CA LEU A 51 3.58 10.92 5.09
C LEU A 51 4.50 9.72 4.85
N HIS A 52 5.45 9.88 3.92
CA HIS A 52 6.49 8.88 3.68
C HIS A 52 7.53 8.86 4.82
N VAL A 53 8.42 7.86 4.80
CA VAL A 53 9.55 7.78 5.73
C VAL A 53 10.42 9.03 5.56
N ARG A 54 10.65 9.71 6.69
CA ARG A 54 11.53 10.89 6.78
C ARG A 54 12.90 10.43 7.20
N VAL A 55 13.92 10.73 6.39
CA VAL A 55 15.31 10.41 6.69
C VAL A 55 16.13 11.68 6.78
N THR A 56 17.02 11.75 7.76
CA THR A 56 18.04 12.80 7.84
C THR A 56 19.21 12.38 6.98
N LEU A 57 19.39 13.06 5.85
CA LEU A 57 20.51 12.79 4.96
C LEU A 57 21.81 13.40 5.51
N LYS A 58 22.93 12.75 5.19
CA LYS A 58 24.26 13.36 5.31
C LYS A 58 24.57 14.28 4.13
N ALA A 59 24.16 13.89 2.93
CA ALA A 59 24.27 14.65 1.67
C ALA A 59 23.27 14.07 0.66
N THR A 60 22.89 14.82 -0.38
CA THR A 60 21.94 14.36 -1.42
C THR A 60 22.47 13.20 -2.27
N THR A 61 23.78 13.06 -2.37
CA THR A 61 24.45 11.95 -3.06
C THR A 61 24.79 10.77 -2.15
N ASN A 62 24.42 10.85 -0.87
CA ASN A 62 24.73 9.84 0.13
C ASN A 62 23.45 9.08 0.50
N ALA A 63 23.45 7.76 0.28
CA ALA A 63 22.32 6.89 0.57
C ALA A 63 22.02 6.71 2.07
N PHE A 64 22.87 7.20 2.98
CA PHE A 64 22.67 7.08 4.42
C PHE A 64 21.27 7.57 4.85
N PRO A 65 20.55 6.82 5.71
CA PRO A 65 20.97 5.65 6.48
C PRO A 65 20.89 4.30 5.75
N LEU A 66 20.44 4.29 4.50
CA LEU A 66 20.47 3.08 3.68
C LEU A 66 21.90 2.81 3.19
N THR A 67 22.13 1.59 2.72
CA THR A 67 23.41 1.19 2.13
C THR A 67 23.56 1.61 0.68
N ALA A 68 22.46 1.85 -0.04
CA ALA A 68 22.42 2.31 -1.42
C ALA A 68 21.07 2.98 -1.76
N HIS A 69 21.05 3.79 -2.83
CA HIS A 69 19.79 4.23 -3.44
C HIS A 69 19.14 3.06 -4.17
N VAL A 70 17.87 2.78 -3.91
CA VAL A 70 17.11 1.69 -4.53
C VAL A 70 16.10 2.27 -5.50
N ALA A 71 16.13 1.83 -6.76
CA ALA A 71 15.18 2.27 -7.77
C ALA A 71 13.74 1.93 -7.36
N GLY A 72 12.84 2.89 -7.50
CA GLY A 72 11.43 2.76 -7.11
C GLY A 72 11.12 2.99 -5.62
N MET A 73 12.13 3.20 -4.77
CA MET A 73 11.93 3.56 -3.36
C MET A 73 11.77 5.08 -3.21
N ILE A 74 10.71 5.51 -2.52
CA ILE A 74 10.49 6.92 -2.19
C ILE A 74 11.10 7.21 -0.80
N SER A 75 12.03 8.15 -0.76
CA SER A 75 12.63 8.68 0.47
C SER A 75 12.54 10.20 0.46
N ILE A 76 12.07 10.80 1.55
CA ILE A 76 11.94 12.26 1.65
C ILE A 76 13.06 12.83 2.52
N ASN A 77 13.84 13.74 1.94
CA ASN A 77 14.88 14.50 2.61
C ASN A 77 14.24 15.63 3.45
N LEU A 78 14.62 15.76 4.71
CA LEU A 78 14.15 16.86 5.57
C LEU A 78 14.86 18.19 5.32
N THR A 79 16.00 18.19 4.63
CA THR A 79 16.75 19.42 4.29
C THR A 79 16.10 20.19 3.13
N SER A 80 15.17 19.59 2.40
CA SER A 80 14.42 20.26 1.33
C SER A 80 13.00 19.73 1.29
N ASP A 81 12.00 20.61 1.40
CA ASP A 81 10.56 20.29 1.32
C ASP A 81 10.11 19.71 -0.04
N ARG A 82 11.03 19.42 -0.95
CA ARG A 82 10.74 18.93 -2.30
C ARG A 82 11.27 17.52 -2.49
N MET A 83 10.36 16.63 -2.84
CA MET A 83 10.71 15.33 -3.43
C MET A 83 11.50 15.61 -4.71
N GLN A 84 12.77 15.19 -4.75
CA GLN A 84 13.54 15.22 -5.98
C GLN A 84 13.09 14.03 -6.83
N LEU A 85 12.43 14.32 -7.95
CA LEU A 85 12.04 13.35 -8.97
C LEU A 85 13.16 13.19 -10.00
#